data_AF-A0A3G9KB00-F1
#
_entry.id   AF-A0A3G9KB00-F1
#
_cell.length_a   1.000
_cell.length_b   1.000
_cell.length_c   1.000
_cell.angle_alpha   90.00
_cell.angle_beta   90.00
_cell.angle_gamma   90.00
#
_symmetry.space_group_name_H-M   'P 1'
#
loop_
_entity.id
_entity.type
_entity.pdbx_description
1 polymer ?
#
loop_
_entity_poly.entity_id
_entity_poly.type
_entity_poly.pdbx_seq_one_letter_code
_entity_poly.pdbx_strand_id
1 'polypeptide(L)'
;MWWLACGAMAAVGSYVLAAGRDDGAGGTREVVARLKGIPALRRAREREAGACAVAACERQMPEMLDILALGLSAGLSFDASLELYCSGSDDELAQRLLATMRGWQMGLEGRREALEGLAARVSAPSLVRFCASVSEALSFGAPLAQTLERQADAIREEQRVSVEQRIEEVPVRMLVPLGTLVVPAMLLAILGPLLCAALGG
;
A
#
# COMPACT_ATOMS: atom_id res chain seq x y z
N MET A 1 -26.76 -28.32 -67.44
CA MET A 1 -26.58 -27.88 -66.03
C MET A 1 -25.13 -27.99 -65.50
N TRP A 2 -24.10 -28.16 -66.36
CA TRP A 2 -22.68 -28.23 -65.95
C TRP A 2 -21.76 -27.17 -66.60
N TRP A 3 -22.31 -26.19 -67.33
CA TRP A 3 -21.53 -25.13 -67.99
C TRP A 3 -21.44 -23.82 -67.17
N LEU A 4 -22.35 -23.59 -66.22
CA LEU A 4 -22.35 -22.38 -65.38
C LEU A 4 -21.37 -22.46 -64.19
N ALA A 5 -20.95 -23.66 -63.78
CA ALA A 5 -20.04 -23.84 -62.66
C ALA A 5 -18.56 -23.61 -63.01
N CYS A 6 -18.16 -23.80 -64.28
CA CYS A 6 -16.77 -23.59 -64.70
C CYS A 6 -16.41 -22.11 -64.94
N GLY A 7 -17.39 -21.26 -65.30
CA GLY A 7 -17.14 -19.84 -65.58
C GLY A 7 -16.75 -19.02 -64.35
N ALA A 8 -17.22 -19.42 -63.16
CA ALA A 8 -16.94 -18.69 -61.92
C ALA A 8 -15.50 -18.89 -61.39
N MET A 9 -14.87 -20.05 -61.65
CA MET A 9 -13.50 -20.29 -61.19
C MET A 9 -12.43 -19.58 -62.04
N ALA A 10 -12.71 -19.31 -63.33
CA ALA A 10 -11.80 -18.55 -64.17
C ALA A 10 -11.72 -17.06 -63.76
N ALA A 11 -12.81 -16.50 -63.23
CA ALA A 11 -12.85 -15.10 -62.78
C ALA A 11 -12.05 -14.86 -61.50
N VAL A 12 -11.99 -15.84 -60.59
CA VAL A 12 -11.23 -15.74 -59.34
C VAL A 12 -9.71 -15.83 -59.60
N GLY A 13 -9.29 -16.65 -60.57
CA GLY A 13 -7.89 -16.76 -60.96
C GLY A 13 -7.33 -15.47 -61.57
N SER A 14 -8.13 -14.78 -62.39
CA SER A 14 -7.72 -13.51 -63.00
C SER A 14 -7.66 -12.36 -62.00
N TYR A 15 -8.50 -12.36 -60.95
CA TYR A 15 -8.49 -11.30 -59.95
C TYR A 15 -7.30 -11.41 -58.98
N VAL A 16 -6.85 -12.64 -58.70
CA VAL A 16 -5.69 -12.89 -57.84
C VAL A 16 -4.36 -12.62 -58.58
N LEU A 17 -4.28 -12.86 -59.88
CA LEU A 17 -3.09 -12.57 -60.68
C LEU A 17 -2.92 -11.09 -61.04
N ALA A 18 -4.00 -10.31 -61.09
CA ALA A 18 -3.92 -8.85 -61.23
C ALA A 18 -3.50 -8.12 -59.94
N ALA A 19 -3.60 -8.77 -58.78
CA ALA A 19 -3.12 -8.23 -57.50
C ALA A 19 -1.62 -8.49 -57.25
N GLY A 20 -0.95 -9.23 -58.15
CA GLY A 20 0.44 -9.69 -57.98
C GLY A 20 1.50 -8.88 -58.72
N ARG A 21 1.16 -7.76 -59.36
CA ARG A 21 2.11 -7.00 -60.18
C ARG A 21 1.74 -5.52 -60.21
N ASP A 22 2.17 -4.79 -59.20
CA ASP A 22 2.79 -3.46 -59.32
C ASP A 22 3.25 -2.95 -57.94
N ASP A 23 4.39 -2.28 -57.95
CA ASP A 23 5.18 -1.80 -56.83
C ASP A 23 4.40 -0.96 -55.79
N GLY A 24 4.40 -1.36 -54.52
CA GLY A 24 3.41 -0.84 -53.57
C GLY A 24 3.82 -0.73 -52.10
N ALA A 25 5.10 -0.54 -51.77
CA ALA A 25 5.51 -0.18 -50.40
C ALA A 25 4.89 1.14 -49.89
N GLY A 26 4.24 1.93 -50.78
CA GLY A 26 3.42 3.10 -50.45
C GLY A 26 1.94 2.80 -50.15
N GLY A 27 1.34 1.78 -50.76
CA GLY A 27 -0.11 1.54 -50.70
C GLY A 27 -0.61 0.99 -49.37
N THR A 28 0.15 0.09 -48.74
CA THR A 28 -0.17 -0.41 -47.39
C THR A 28 -0.02 0.68 -46.33
N ARG A 29 0.96 1.58 -46.50
CA ARG A 29 1.12 2.79 -45.66
C ARG A 29 -0.02 3.77 -45.86
N GLU A 30 -0.51 3.97 -47.08
CA GLU A 30 -1.60 4.89 -47.38
C GLU A 30 -2.96 4.39 -46.89
N VAL A 31 -3.23 3.08 -47.01
CA VAL A 31 -4.44 2.46 -46.46
C VAL A 31 -4.40 2.45 -44.93
N VAL A 32 -3.25 2.15 -44.31
CA VAL A 32 -3.08 2.26 -42.85
C VAL A 32 -3.15 3.71 -42.37
N ALA A 33 -2.65 4.68 -43.14
CA ALA A 33 -2.76 6.11 -42.83
C ALA A 33 -4.22 6.60 -42.92
N ARG A 34 -4.97 6.13 -43.93
CA ARG A 34 -6.41 6.43 -44.05
C ARG A 34 -7.24 5.73 -42.98
N LEU A 35 -6.91 4.50 -42.60
CA LEU A 35 -7.53 3.80 -41.46
C LEU A 35 -7.21 4.49 -40.13
N LYS A 36 -5.96 4.94 -39.91
CA LYS A 36 -5.58 5.77 -38.76
C LYS A 36 -6.31 7.12 -38.71
N GLY A 37 -6.71 7.64 -39.87
CA GLY A 37 -7.44 8.91 -40.02
C GLY A 37 -8.94 8.84 -39.70
N ILE A 38 -9.51 7.66 -39.45
CA ILE A 38 -10.93 7.51 -39.13
C ILE A 38 -11.16 7.91 -37.67
N PRO A 39 -11.91 9.01 -37.38
CA PRO A 39 -12.18 9.43 -35.99
C PRO A 39 -12.98 8.38 -35.20
N ALA A 40 -13.67 7.46 -35.88
CA ALA A 40 -14.37 6.34 -35.27
C ALA A 40 -13.43 5.27 -34.68
N LEU A 41 -12.27 4.98 -35.31
CA LEU A 41 -11.29 4.05 -34.74
C LEU A 41 -10.56 4.67 -33.54
N ARG A 42 -10.36 5.99 -33.53
CA ARG A 42 -9.84 6.70 -32.35
C ARG A 42 -10.78 6.57 -31.16
N ARG A 43 -12.08 6.78 -31.37
CA ARG A 43 -13.12 6.65 -30.32
C ARG A 43 -13.35 5.21 -29.87
N ALA A 44 -13.24 4.22 -30.76
CA ALA A 44 -13.34 2.81 -30.40
C ALA A 44 -12.12 2.37 -29.59
N ARG A 45 -10.91 2.77 -30.00
CA ARG A 45 -9.67 2.47 -29.28
C ARG A 45 -9.55 3.22 -27.94
N GLU A 46 -10.07 4.44 -27.85
CA GLU A 46 -10.19 5.19 -26.59
C GLU A 46 -11.16 4.48 -25.61
N ARG A 47 -12.24 3.86 -26.12
CA ARG A 47 -13.18 3.06 -25.30
C ARG A 47 -12.58 1.73 -24.85
N GLU A 48 -11.86 1.04 -25.74
CA GLU A 48 -11.18 -0.23 -25.41
C GLU A 48 -9.98 -0.02 -24.49
N ALA A 49 -9.23 1.07 -24.66
CA ALA A 49 -8.12 1.42 -23.78
C ALA A 49 -8.58 1.68 -22.34
N GLY A 50 -9.76 2.29 -22.16
CA GLY A 50 -10.37 2.44 -20.84
C GLY A 50 -10.69 1.10 -20.18
N ALA A 51 -11.30 0.16 -20.92
CA ALA A 51 -11.63 -1.17 -20.41
C ALA A 51 -10.39 -2.01 -20.06
N CYS A 52 -9.36 -1.99 -20.91
CA CYS A 52 -8.10 -2.67 -20.63
C CYS A 52 -7.37 -2.04 -19.43
N ALA A 53 -7.38 -0.71 -19.29
CA ALA A 53 -6.78 -0.01 -18.15
C ALA A 53 -7.49 -0.34 -16.83
N VAL A 54 -8.82 -0.48 -16.84
CA VAL A 54 -9.58 -0.95 -15.67
C VAL A 54 -9.17 -2.38 -15.32
N ALA A 55 -9.12 -3.29 -16.30
CA ALA A 55 -8.74 -4.68 -16.06
C ALA A 55 -7.30 -4.84 -15.56
N ALA A 56 -6.36 -4.01 -16.05
CA ALA A 56 -4.98 -3.99 -15.56
C ALA A 56 -4.91 -3.48 -14.12
N CYS A 57 -5.64 -2.40 -13.81
CA CYS A 57 -5.72 -1.83 -12.46
C CYS A 57 -6.26 -2.84 -11.44
N GLU A 58 -7.31 -3.59 -11.78
CA GLU A 58 -7.86 -4.64 -10.92
C GLU A 58 -6.86 -5.77 -10.61
N ARG A 59 -5.94 -6.07 -11.55
CA ARG A 59 -4.88 -7.08 -11.34
C ARG A 59 -3.72 -6.56 -10.49
N GLN A 60 -3.39 -5.28 -10.62
CA GLN A 60 -2.26 -4.64 -9.93
C GLN A 60 -2.62 -4.17 -8.51
N MET A 61 -3.91 -3.97 -8.23
CA MET A 61 -4.40 -3.45 -6.96
C MET A 61 -4.03 -4.31 -5.74
N PRO A 62 -4.15 -5.65 -5.75
CA PRO A 62 -3.76 -6.48 -4.60
C PRO A 62 -2.29 -6.32 -4.20
N GLU A 63 -1.37 -6.33 -5.18
CA GLU A 63 0.07 -6.15 -4.95
C GLU A 63 0.36 -4.77 -4.35
N MET A 64 -0.28 -3.72 -4.87
CA MET A 64 -0.20 -2.38 -4.30
C MET A 64 -0.66 -2.35 -2.83
N LEU A 65 -1.80 -2.98 -2.52
CA LEU A 65 -2.32 -3.03 -1.16
C LEU A 65 -1.38 -3.77 -0.20
N ASP A 66 -0.78 -4.87 -0.64
CA ASP A 66 0.16 -5.64 0.18
C ASP A 66 1.40 -4.81 0.54
N ILE A 67 1.97 -4.10 -0.44
CA ILE A 67 3.12 -3.22 -0.21
C ILE A 67 2.75 -2.05 0.70
N LEU A 68 1.59 -1.43 0.48
CA LEU A 68 1.09 -0.35 1.33
C LEU A 68 0.85 -0.82 2.77
N ALA A 69 0.20 -1.96 2.95
CA ALA A 69 -0.07 -2.54 4.26
C ALA A 69 1.22 -2.90 4.99
N LEU A 70 2.22 -3.44 4.30
CA LEU A 70 3.54 -3.73 4.86
C LEU A 70 4.26 -2.45 5.29
N GLY A 71 4.26 -1.41 4.44
CA GLY A 71 4.87 -0.12 4.75
C GLY A 71 4.24 0.57 5.96
N LEU A 72 2.91 0.61 6.01
CA LEU A 72 2.17 1.18 7.13
C LEU A 72 2.38 0.37 8.42
N SER A 73 2.43 -0.96 8.33
CA SER A 73 2.72 -1.84 9.48
C SER A 73 4.16 -1.68 9.99
N ALA A 74 5.08 -1.26 9.13
CA ALA A 74 6.45 -0.88 9.49
C ALA A 74 6.56 0.54 10.06
N GLY A 75 5.44 1.28 10.18
CA GLY A 75 5.41 2.64 10.70
C GLY A 75 5.72 3.73 9.68
N LEU A 76 5.76 3.41 8.38
CA LEU A 76 5.90 4.41 7.33
C LEU A 76 4.63 5.23 7.17
N SER A 77 4.78 6.48 6.72
CA SER A 77 3.62 7.28 6.32
C SER A 77 2.96 6.70 5.07
N PHE A 78 1.70 7.07 4.82
CA PHE A 78 0.99 6.67 3.61
C PHE A 78 1.74 7.11 2.34
N ASP A 79 2.26 8.34 2.31
CA ASP A 79 2.98 8.86 1.14
C ASP A 79 4.27 8.08 0.91
N ALA A 80 5.04 7.77 1.96
CA ALA A 80 6.25 6.98 1.87
C ALA A 80 5.97 5.54 1.42
N SER A 81 4.90 4.94 1.94
CA SER A 81 4.47 3.59 1.53
C SER A 81 4.02 3.54 0.07
N LEU A 82 3.35 4.60 -0.39
CA LEU A 82 2.92 4.73 -1.78
C LEU A 82 4.10 4.96 -2.72
N GLU A 83 5.09 5.74 -2.29
CA GLU A 83 6.34 5.94 -3.01
C GLU A 83 7.12 4.63 -3.15
N LEU A 84 7.16 3.79 -2.10
CA LEU A 84 7.77 2.46 -2.18
C LEU A 84 7.16 1.61 -3.30
N TYR A 85 5.83 1.53 -3.37
CA TYR A 85 5.14 0.84 -4.47
C TYR A 85 5.51 1.44 -5.83
N CYS A 86 5.44 2.76 -5.96
CA CYS A 86 5.74 3.45 -7.23
C CYS A 86 7.19 3.29 -7.69
N SER A 87 8.13 3.06 -6.76
CA SER A 87 9.54 2.82 -7.08
C SER A 87 9.84 1.37 -7.43
N GLY A 88 9.04 0.42 -6.93
CA GLY A 88 9.26 -1.01 -7.12
C GLY A 88 8.52 -1.61 -8.31
N SER A 89 7.37 -1.05 -8.68
CA SER A 89 6.50 -1.58 -9.73
C SER A 89 6.51 -0.66 -10.97
N ASP A 90 6.80 -1.21 -12.15
CA ASP A 90 6.79 -0.46 -13.43
C ASP A 90 5.46 -0.63 -14.19
N ASP A 91 4.37 -0.53 -13.43
CA ASP A 91 3.01 -0.76 -13.89
C ASP A 91 2.30 0.54 -14.27
N GLU A 92 1.30 0.44 -15.15
CA GLU A 92 0.48 1.60 -15.55
C GLU A 92 -0.21 2.26 -14.34
N LEU A 93 -0.64 1.47 -13.35
CA LEU A 93 -1.19 1.98 -12.09
C LEU A 93 -0.15 2.77 -11.28
N ALA A 94 1.07 2.23 -11.13
CA ALA A 94 2.16 2.87 -10.42
C ALA A 94 2.55 4.22 -11.06
N GLN A 95 2.64 4.29 -12.39
CA GLN A 95 2.94 5.53 -13.10
C GLN A 95 1.86 6.61 -12.90
N ARG A 96 0.58 6.21 -12.94
CA ARG A 96 -0.55 7.13 -12.69
C ARG A 96 -0.59 7.61 -11.24
N LEU A 97 -0.34 6.73 -10.27
CA LEU A 97 -0.24 7.08 -8.85
C LEU A 97 0.93 8.01 -8.58
N LEU A 98 2.10 7.74 -9.16
CA LEU A 98 3.30 8.56 -9.04
C LEU A 98 3.09 9.98 -9.59
N ALA A 99 2.43 10.10 -10.75
CA ALA A 99 2.07 11.39 -11.32
C ALA A 99 1.10 12.16 -10.42
N THR A 100 0.10 11.46 -9.86
CA THR A 100 -0.88 12.05 -8.92
C THR A 100 -0.19 12.49 -7.63
N MET A 101 0.72 11.66 -7.10
CA MET A 101 1.49 11.93 -5.89
C MET A 101 2.36 13.18 -6.03
N ARG A 102 3.09 13.29 -7.14
CA ARG A 102 3.86 14.49 -7.45
C ARG A 102 2.97 15.73 -7.57
N GLY A 103 1.77 15.57 -8.14
CA GLY A 103 0.80 16.66 -8.27
C GLY A 103 0.43 17.30 -6.94
N TRP A 104 0.07 16.50 -5.93
CA TRP A 104 -0.24 17.03 -4.60
C TRP A 104 1.01 17.47 -3.82
N GLN A 105 2.17 16.84 -4.05
CA GLN A 105 3.43 17.28 -3.43
C GLN A 105 3.86 18.67 -3.94
N MET A 106 3.55 18.99 -5.20
CA MET A 106 3.78 20.31 -5.79
C MET A 106 2.72 21.34 -5.38
N GLY A 107 1.69 20.95 -4.62
CA GLY A 107 0.61 21.83 -4.17
C GLY A 107 -0.38 22.25 -5.25
N LEU A 108 -0.47 21.51 -6.36
CA LEU A 108 -1.45 21.78 -7.43
C LEU A 108 -2.87 21.45 -6.98
N GLU A 109 -3.03 20.40 -6.19
CA GLU A 109 -4.30 19.88 -5.70
C GLU A 109 -4.13 19.34 -4.26
N GLY A 110 -5.23 19.29 -3.51
CA GLY A 110 -5.22 18.61 -2.20
C GLY A 110 -5.10 17.09 -2.36
N ARG A 111 -4.44 16.40 -1.42
CA ARG A 111 -4.25 14.94 -1.47
C ARG A 111 -5.54 14.15 -1.70
N ARG A 112 -6.63 14.58 -1.04
CA ARG A 112 -7.97 14.01 -1.21
C ARG A 112 -8.47 14.16 -2.64
N GLU A 113 -8.47 15.39 -3.12
CA GLU A 113 -8.98 15.76 -4.44
C GLU A 113 -8.20 15.06 -5.56
N ALA A 114 -6.88 14.95 -5.40
CA ALA A 114 -6.02 14.27 -6.36
C ALA A 114 -6.30 12.74 -6.42
N LEU A 115 -6.51 12.08 -5.27
CA LEU A 115 -6.90 10.66 -5.22
C LEU A 115 -8.30 10.42 -5.81
N GLU A 116 -9.26 11.29 -5.51
CA GLU A 116 -10.61 11.24 -6.07
C GLU A 116 -10.59 11.47 -7.59
N GLY A 117 -9.79 12.44 -8.07
CA GLY A 117 -9.57 12.71 -9.48
C GLY A 117 -8.94 11.54 -10.22
N LEU A 118 -7.96 10.86 -9.60
CA LEU A 118 -7.39 9.63 -10.15
C LEU A 118 -8.43 8.52 -10.24
N ALA A 119 -9.20 8.28 -9.18
CA ALA A 119 -10.27 7.27 -9.16
C ALA A 119 -11.31 7.52 -10.25
N ALA A 120 -11.71 8.79 -10.46
CA ALA A 120 -12.64 9.19 -11.52
C ALA A 120 -12.07 8.91 -12.92
N ARG A 121 -10.78 9.20 -13.16
CA ARG A 121 -10.12 9.00 -14.46
C ARG A 121 -9.91 7.53 -14.82
N VAL A 122 -9.57 6.68 -13.85
CA VAL A 122 -9.35 5.25 -14.09
C VAL A 122 -10.68 4.48 -14.10
N SER A 123 -11.67 4.90 -13.30
CA SER A 123 -12.98 4.25 -13.18
C SER A 123 -12.93 2.75 -12.82
N ALA A 124 -11.85 2.30 -12.17
CA ALA A 124 -11.72 0.93 -11.67
C ALA A 124 -12.44 0.78 -10.31
N PRO A 125 -13.41 -0.15 -10.15
CA PRO A 125 -14.17 -0.31 -8.92
C PRO A 125 -13.31 -0.47 -7.66
N SER A 126 -12.24 -1.26 -7.75
CA SER A 126 -11.33 -1.52 -6.64
C SER A 126 -10.55 -0.27 -6.23
N LEU A 127 -10.07 0.51 -7.20
CA LEU A 127 -9.36 1.77 -6.96
C LEU A 127 -10.28 2.82 -6.34
N VAL A 128 -11.53 2.93 -6.81
CA VAL A 128 -12.52 3.87 -6.27
C VAL A 128 -12.79 3.58 -4.79
N ARG A 129 -13.01 2.31 -4.42
CA ARG A 129 -13.22 1.91 -3.02
C ARG A 129 -12.01 2.20 -2.14
N PHE A 130 -10.81 1.91 -2.66
CA PHE A 130 -9.55 2.21 -1.98
C PHE A 130 -9.40 3.72 -1.75
N CYS A 131 -9.51 4.54 -2.79
CA CYS A 131 -9.39 6.01 -2.68
C CYS A 131 -10.44 6.61 -1.73
N ALA A 132 -11.68 6.11 -1.72
CA ALA A 132 -12.70 6.53 -0.77
C ALA A 132 -12.31 6.20 0.68
N SER A 133 -11.88 4.96 0.93
CA SER A 133 -11.47 4.51 2.28
C SER A 133 -10.22 5.27 2.77
N VAL A 134 -9.26 5.50 1.87
CA VAL A 134 -8.02 6.21 2.17
C VAL A 134 -8.25 7.70 2.35
N SER A 135 -9.08 8.35 1.54
CA SER A 135 -9.41 9.77 1.72
C SER A 135 -10.14 10.05 3.03
N GLU A 136 -11.01 9.13 3.46
CA GLU A 136 -11.64 9.15 4.78
C GLU A 136 -10.58 9.00 5.87
N ALA A 137 -9.74 7.96 5.79
CA ALA A 137 -8.68 7.72 6.78
C ALA A 137 -7.64 8.85 6.85
N LEU A 138 -7.24 9.44 5.71
CA LEU A 138 -6.28 10.55 5.64
C LEU A 138 -6.83 11.83 6.26
N SER A 139 -8.15 12.02 6.26
CA SER A 139 -8.80 13.16 6.91
C SER A 139 -8.64 13.12 8.43
N PHE A 140 -8.50 11.92 9.01
CA PHE A 140 -8.25 11.72 10.44
C PHE A 140 -6.78 11.36 10.77
N GLY A 141 -6.00 10.87 9.78
CA GLY A 141 -4.73 10.18 10.01
C GLY A 141 -3.48 11.07 10.07
N ALA A 142 -3.14 11.81 9.01
CA ALA A 142 -1.88 12.58 8.96
C ALA A 142 -1.77 13.67 10.06
N PRO A 143 -2.85 14.39 10.43
CA PRO A 143 -2.79 15.34 11.55
C PRO A 143 -2.65 14.64 12.91
N LEU A 144 -3.31 13.50 13.10
CA LEU A 144 -3.31 12.76 14.37
C LEU A 144 -2.00 12.00 14.59
N ALA A 145 -1.46 11.35 13.56
CA ALA A 145 -0.18 10.67 13.60
C ALA A 145 0.97 11.66 13.87
N GLN A 146 1.03 12.81 13.18
CA GLN A 146 2.02 13.85 13.49
C GLN A 146 1.87 14.41 14.91
N THR A 147 0.64 14.48 15.42
CA THR A 147 0.39 14.94 16.79
C THR A 147 0.85 13.90 17.81
N LEU A 148 0.55 12.62 17.58
CA LEU A 148 0.97 11.51 18.43
C LEU A 148 2.48 11.25 18.35
N GLU A 149 3.13 11.51 17.22
CA GLU A 149 4.59 11.42 17.06
C GLU A 149 5.29 12.53 17.85
N ARG A 150 4.82 13.78 17.72
CA ARG A 150 5.29 14.90 18.55
C ARG A 150 5.05 14.65 20.05
N GLN A 151 3.92 14.02 20.40
CA GLN A 151 3.64 13.63 21.78
C GLN A 151 4.50 12.45 22.25
N ALA A 152 4.77 11.46 21.41
CA ALA A 152 5.62 10.33 21.74
C ALA A 152 7.08 10.76 21.95
N ASP A 153 7.59 11.69 21.15
CA ASP A 153 8.91 12.28 21.35
C ASP A 153 8.97 13.12 22.63
N ALA A 154 7.93 13.89 22.94
CA ALA A 154 7.82 14.60 24.21
C ALA A 154 7.80 13.63 25.42
N ILE A 155 7.06 12.51 25.33
CA ILE A 155 7.00 11.48 26.38
C ILE A 155 8.34 10.76 26.53
N ARG A 156 9.05 10.45 25.44
CA ARG A 156 10.40 9.84 25.49
C ARG A 156 11.39 10.76 26.18
N GLU A 157 11.28 12.08 25.98
CA GLU A 157 12.12 13.07 26.66
C GLU A 157 11.76 13.18 28.15
N GLU A 158 10.47 13.21 28.49
CA GLU A 158 9.98 13.28 29.86
C GLU A 158 10.31 12.00 30.67
N GLN A 159 10.33 10.83 30.01
CA GLN A 159 10.80 9.58 30.58
C GLN A 159 12.30 9.62 30.91
N ARG A 160 13.13 10.33 30.14
CA ARG A 160 14.56 10.51 30.45
C ARG A 160 14.73 11.35 31.71
N VAL A 161 13.93 12.39 31.89
CA VAL A 161 13.94 13.26 33.08
C VAL A 161 13.45 12.53 34.34
N SER A 162 12.46 11.65 34.21
CA SER A 162 11.92 10.87 35.35
C SER A 162 12.87 9.75 35.86
N VAL A 163 13.84 9.30 35.05
CA VAL A 163 14.81 8.28 35.48
C VAL A 163 15.83 8.84 36.49
N GLU A 164 16.09 10.15 36.49
CA GLU A 164 16.96 10.81 37.48
C GLU A 164 16.27 11.04 38.84
N GLN A 165 14.94 11.02 38.93
CA GLN A 165 14.21 11.33 40.16
C GLN A 165 13.99 10.13 41.11
N ARG A 166 14.39 8.91 40.73
CA ARG A 166 14.16 7.68 41.54
C ARG A 166 15.34 7.23 42.41
N ILE A 167 16.31 8.11 42.67
CA ILE A 167 17.42 7.81 43.58
C ILE A 167 17.10 8.17 45.05
N GLU A 168 16.00 8.88 45.35
CA GLU A 168 15.68 9.29 46.74
C GLU A 168 14.70 8.40 47.53
N GLU A 169 14.08 7.36 46.95
CA GLU A 169 13.09 6.51 47.69
C GLU A 169 13.58 5.10 48.06
N VAL A 170 14.89 4.86 48.11
CA VAL A 170 15.44 3.52 48.41
C VAL A 170 15.42 3.07 49.90
N PRO A 171 15.39 3.92 50.95
CA PRO A 171 15.78 3.45 52.28
C PRO A 171 14.65 2.83 53.14
N VAL A 172 13.40 2.72 52.65
CA VAL A 172 12.29 2.24 53.50
C VAL A 172 11.99 0.74 53.32
N ARG A 173 12.37 0.13 52.18
CA ARG A 173 12.10 -1.30 51.89
C ARG A 173 13.09 -2.29 52.53
N MET A 174 14.19 -1.83 53.13
CA MET A 174 15.20 -2.70 53.78
C MET A 174 14.94 -3.02 55.26
N LEU A 175 14.02 -2.32 55.92
CA LEU A 175 13.75 -2.49 57.37
C LEU A 175 12.79 -3.64 57.69
N VAL A 176 11.84 -3.94 56.79
CA VAL A 176 10.85 -5.03 56.95
C VAL A 176 11.48 -6.42 57.08
N PRO A 177 12.44 -6.85 56.22
CA PRO A 177 12.97 -8.21 56.28
C PRO A 177 13.80 -8.48 57.55
N LEU A 178 14.43 -7.46 58.13
CA LEU A 178 15.25 -7.60 59.33
C LEU A 178 14.40 -7.98 60.56
N GLY A 179 13.21 -7.36 60.70
CA GLY A 179 12.31 -7.62 61.82
C GLY A 179 11.69 -9.01 61.81
N THR A 180 11.31 -9.52 60.63
CA THR A 180 10.65 -10.82 60.48
C THR A 180 11.59 -12.01 60.68
N LEU A 181 12.91 -11.84 60.55
CA LEU A 181 13.86 -12.96 60.64
C LEU A 181 14.55 -13.09 62.00
N VAL A 182 14.75 -11.97 62.71
CA VAL A 182 15.44 -11.97 64.02
C VAL A 182 14.53 -12.46 65.14
N VAL A 183 13.26 -12.05 65.16
CA VAL A 183 12.30 -12.40 66.22
C VAL A 183 12.02 -13.90 66.31
N PRO A 184 11.75 -14.65 65.22
CA PRO A 184 11.52 -16.09 65.29
C PRO A 184 12.78 -16.87 65.69
N ALA A 185 13.96 -16.41 65.24
CA ALA A 185 15.24 -17.04 65.58
C ALA A 185 15.55 -16.93 67.08
N MET A 186 15.30 -15.77 67.69
CA MET A 186 15.43 -15.57 69.14
C MET A 186 14.46 -16.45 69.94
N LEU A 187 13.20 -16.58 69.46
CA LEU A 187 12.20 -17.44 70.11
C LEU A 187 12.65 -18.92 70.11
N LEU A 188 13.11 -19.43 68.96
CA LEU A 188 13.60 -20.81 68.81
C LEU A 188 14.83 -21.09 69.68
N ALA A 189 15.76 -20.14 69.79
CA ALA A 189 16.97 -20.30 70.59
C ALA A 189 16.67 -20.47 72.09
N ILE A 190 15.62 -19.83 72.60
CA ILE A 190 15.24 -19.92 74.02
C ILE A 190 14.34 -21.14 74.28
N LEU A 191 13.36 -21.41 73.40
CA LEU A 191 12.43 -22.53 73.58
C LEU A 191 13.09 -23.90 73.37
N GLY A 192 14.08 -23.99 72.48
CA GLY A 192 14.78 -25.23 72.14
C GLY A 192 15.32 -25.99 73.36
N PRO A 193 16.20 -25.39 74.19
CA PRO A 193 16.76 -26.08 75.35
C PRO A 193 15.73 -26.41 76.43
N LEU A 194 14.68 -25.59 76.60
CA LEU A 194 13.60 -25.86 77.57
C LEU A 194 12.80 -27.11 77.20
N LEU A 195 12.51 -27.30 75.91
CA LEU A 195 11.81 -28.50 75.41
C LEU A 195 12.69 -29.75 75.50
N CYS A 196 13.97 -29.65 75.16
CA CYS A 196 14.91 -30.76 75.32
C CYS A 196 15.08 -31.17 76.79
N ALA A 197 15.14 -30.21 77.71
CA ALA A 197 15.24 -30.50 79.14
C ALA A 197 13.97 -31.15 79.71
N ALA A 198 12.78 -30.79 79.20
CA ALA A 198 11.51 -31.35 79.65
C ALA A 198 11.24 -32.78 79.16
N LEU A 199 11.84 -33.20 78.03
CA LEU A 199 11.64 -34.53 77.43
C LEU A 199 12.71 -35.56 77.81
N GLY A 200 13.84 -35.12 78.36
CA GLY A 200 14.97 -35.98 78.75
C GLY A 200 15.05 -36.33 80.24
N GLY A 201 14.00 -36.04 81.02
CA GLY A 201 13.90 -36.30 82.47
C GLY A 201 12.85 -37.34 82.83
#